data_AF-A0A232M3W2-F1
#
_entry.id   AF-A0A232M3W2-F1
#
_cell.length_a   1.000
_cell.length_b   1.000
_cell.length_c   1.000
_cell.angle_alpha   90.00
_cell.angle_beta   90.00
_cell.angle_gamma   90.00
#
_symmetry.space_group_name_H-M   'P 1'
#
loop_
_entity.id
_entity.type
_entity.pdbx_description
1 polymer ?
#
loop_
_entity_poly.entity_id
_entity_poly.type
_entity_poly.pdbx_seq_one_letter_code
_entity_poly.pdbx_strand_id
1 'polypeptide(L)'
;MRGNLPTLLCVGIPGAGKTVLASIAIEYLQSPERSEKLRVAYFFCNYQRQEEQKTQDILAALLRQLVEQQDQIPEGVHKLYQSYKSSRPSSDELFKILSIIGNHDRVYLIVDALDECSEEVRKRVCKKIRSLQDISNTSFMATSRPIDAMNKEFPPNSRFEIRAQAEDVEMYLETELKYLPECISDSPDMRRDVKKCIADGIDGMFLLSRLYLDSLKDKYTTREVKDTLRISTDLTVVYDSAIKRIESQPEPRRNWARRVLSWVLHSRRPLTFGEFRHALAIKLGDYQIDEENLPRLGEIISFCAGLVTLNNQSNVIQLVHYTTKQYFETVQERYDWTRNAPVEISKLCLTYLSFNTFAGGFAPDDESFEERLNQNSLLDYAAHYWGEHVYGVQKDFQIQKLAKSFLQNPALTSSISQAMFAQAEARFRSPGYSQHTPQMTGLHLAAVFGLDVLLSDLLIENQSNVDERDSHNQTPLYLAAMRGHEE
;
A
#
# COMPACT_ATOMS: atom_id res chain seq x y z
N MET A 1 22.79 -14.10 11.36
CA MET A 1 23.10 -13.23 12.52
C MET A 1 23.71 -14.05 13.67
N ARG A 2 25.02 -14.33 13.64
CA ARG A 2 25.78 -14.93 14.76
C ARG A 2 26.88 -13.98 15.30
N GLY A 3 26.82 -12.69 14.95
CA GLY A 3 27.83 -11.69 15.31
C GLY A 3 27.35 -10.69 16.36
N ASN A 4 28.28 -10.14 17.14
CA ASN A 4 28.07 -9.09 18.15
C ASN A 4 27.76 -7.69 17.55
N LEU A 5 27.26 -7.62 16.31
CA LEU A 5 26.96 -6.34 15.68
C LEU A 5 25.63 -5.81 16.25
N PRO A 6 25.63 -4.68 16.98
CA PRO A 6 24.39 -4.12 17.51
C PRO A 6 23.49 -3.65 16.36
N THR A 7 24.08 -3.14 15.28
CA THR A 7 23.38 -2.55 14.14
C THR A 7 23.84 -3.16 12.83
N LEU A 8 22.90 -3.42 11.92
CA LEU A 8 23.13 -3.88 10.56
C LEU A 8 22.27 -3.08 9.57
N LEU A 9 22.89 -2.46 8.57
CA LEU A 9 22.22 -1.85 7.43
C LEU A 9 22.45 -2.71 6.19
N CYS A 10 21.38 -3.28 5.68
CA CYS A 10 21.37 -4.03 4.43
C CYS A 10 21.05 -3.10 3.26
N VAL A 11 22.07 -2.75 2.47
CA VAL A 11 21.96 -1.82 1.35
C VAL A 11 21.87 -2.59 0.06
N GLY A 12 20.94 -2.26 -0.83
CA GLY A 12 20.87 -2.91 -2.14
C GLY A 12 20.08 -2.10 -3.14
N ILE A 13 20.40 -2.28 -4.43
CA ILE A 13 19.67 -1.63 -5.51
C ILE A 13 18.18 -2.03 -5.49
N PRO A 14 17.30 -1.21 -6.10
CA PRO A 14 15.93 -1.63 -6.42
C PRO A 14 15.87 -3.07 -6.97
N GLY A 15 14.93 -3.88 -6.52
CA GLY A 15 14.72 -5.25 -7.02
C GLY A 15 15.79 -6.28 -6.61
N ALA A 16 16.77 -5.93 -5.78
CA ALA A 16 17.83 -6.87 -5.33
C ALA A 16 17.37 -7.94 -4.31
N GLY A 17 16.12 -7.89 -3.82
CA GLY A 17 15.60 -8.86 -2.85
C GLY A 17 15.72 -8.46 -1.37
N LYS A 18 15.90 -7.16 -1.06
CA LYS A 18 16.02 -6.64 0.31
C LYS A 18 14.89 -7.09 1.25
N THR A 19 13.64 -6.89 0.83
CA THR A 19 12.43 -7.28 1.59
C THR A 19 12.32 -8.78 1.81
N VAL A 20 12.73 -9.58 0.82
CA VAL A 20 12.79 -11.05 0.96
C VAL A 20 13.82 -11.44 2.01
N LEU A 21 15.01 -10.84 1.98
CA LEU A 21 16.04 -11.09 2.98
C LEU A 21 15.62 -10.64 4.39
N ALA A 22 14.93 -9.50 4.52
CA ALA A 22 14.35 -9.07 5.80
C ALA A 22 13.33 -10.10 6.32
N SER A 23 12.48 -10.64 5.46
CA SER A 23 11.49 -11.66 5.82
C SER A 23 12.15 -12.96 6.28
N ILE A 24 13.16 -13.44 5.55
CA ILE A 24 13.96 -14.62 5.96
C ILE A 24 14.64 -14.39 7.31
N ALA A 25 15.17 -13.19 7.54
CA ALA A 25 15.78 -12.83 8.82
C ALA A 25 14.77 -12.86 9.98
N ILE A 26 13.55 -12.36 9.76
CA ILE A 26 12.46 -12.40 10.75
C ILE A 26 12.09 -13.86 11.05
N GLU A 27 11.81 -14.67 10.03
CA GLU A 27 11.45 -16.08 10.17
C GLU A 27 12.53 -16.87 10.91
N TYR A 28 13.80 -16.62 10.59
CA TYR A 28 14.93 -17.27 11.27
C TYR A 28 15.05 -16.91 12.75
N LEU A 29 14.70 -15.68 13.13
CA LEU A 29 14.75 -15.22 14.52
C LEU A 29 13.53 -15.66 15.32
N GLN A 30 12.38 -15.83 14.67
CA GLN A 30 11.14 -16.32 15.28
C GLN A 30 11.08 -17.85 15.36
N SER A 31 12.11 -18.57 14.88
CA SER A 31 12.08 -20.04 14.87
C SER A 31 11.99 -20.62 16.29
N PRO A 32 11.23 -21.72 16.50
CA PRO A 32 11.02 -22.31 17.84
C PRO A 32 12.30 -22.80 18.53
N GLU A 33 13.36 -23.01 17.76
CA GLU A 33 14.68 -23.46 18.24
C GLU A 33 15.46 -22.35 18.97
N ARG A 34 14.90 -21.13 19.09
CA ARG A 34 15.52 -19.98 19.74
C ARG A 34 15.15 -19.86 21.21
N SER A 35 16.00 -19.14 21.94
CA SER A 35 15.83 -18.88 23.37
C SER A 35 14.48 -18.23 23.68
N GLU A 36 13.82 -18.67 24.74
CA GLU A 36 12.57 -18.11 25.26
C GLU A 36 12.68 -16.63 25.66
N LYS A 37 13.90 -16.10 25.81
CA LYS A 37 14.19 -14.67 26.11
C LYS A 37 14.53 -13.83 24.88
N LEU A 38 14.23 -14.32 23.68
CA LEU A 38 14.40 -13.58 22.44
C LEU A 38 13.06 -13.01 22.00
N ARG A 39 13.06 -11.73 21.61
CA ARG A 39 11.87 -11.03 21.10
C ARG A 39 12.20 -10.38 19.76
N VAL A 40 11.26 -10.42 18.82
CA VAL A 40 11.45 -9.87 17.47
C VAL A 40 10.30 -8.94 17.14
N ALA A 41 10.59 -7.71 16.71
CA ALA A 41 9.57 -6.83 16.16
C ALA A 41 10.04 -6.24 14.85
N TYR A 42 9.11 -6.03 13.93
CA TYR A 42 9.45 -5.56 12.60
C TYR A 42 8.45 -4.56 12.05
N PHE A 43 8.91 -3.76 11.08
CA PHE A 43 8.06 -2.81 10.36
C PHE A 43 8.48 -2.75 8.89
N PHE A 44 7.52 -2.90 7.98
CA PHE A 44 7.74 -2.75 6.55
C PHE A 44 7.29 -1.36 6.11
N CYS A 45 8.26 -0.48 5.83
CA CYS A 45 7.96 0.84 5.29
C CYS A 45 7.37 0.70 3.88
N ASN A 46 6.40 1.55 3.56
CA ASN A 46 5.71 1.57 2.29
C ASN A 46 5.59 3.02 1.78
N TYR A 47 6.15 3.29 0.61
CA TYR A 47 6.11 4.61 -0.03
C TYR A 47 4.68 5.12 -0.30
N GLN A 48 3.69 4.24 -0.49
CA GLN A 48 2.28 4.63 -0.70
C GLN A 48 1.63 5.18 0.58
N ARG A 49 2.20 4.89 1.75
CA ARG A 49 1.70 5.33 3.06
C ARG A 49 2.67 6.28 3.75
N GLN A 50 3.54 6.96 2.99
CA GLN A 50 4.60 7.78 3.56
C GLN A 50 4.07 8.82 4.57
N GLU A 51 2.93 9.45 4.28
CA GLU A 51 2.31 10.46 5.14
C GLU A 51 1.70 9.87 6.43
N GLU A 52 1.27 8.61 6.39
CA GLU A 52 0.71 7.87 7.53
C GLU A 52 1.81 7.30 8.44
N GLN A 53 3.04 7.15 7.95
CA GLN A 53 4.15 6.50 8.66
C GLN A 53 4.96 7.50 9.49
N LYS A 54 4.36 8.02 10.57
CA LYS A 54 5.08 8.92 11.50
C LYS A 54 5.98 8.10 12.44
N THR A 55 7.00 8.74 13.03
CA THR A 55 7.92 8.11 13.98
C THR A 55 7.19 7.38 15.13
N GLN A 56 6.14 8.02 15.67
CA GLN A 56 5.31 7.44 16.74
C GLN A 56 4.58 6.17 16.29
N ASP A 57 4.12 6.09 15.04
CA ASP A 57 3.37 4.95 14.52
C ASP A 57 4.29 3.73 14.32
N ILE A 58 5.50 3.96 13.82
CA ILE A 58 6.52 2.91 13.69
C ILE A 58 6.91 2.37 15.08
N LEU A 59 7.22 3.26 16.04
CA LEU A 59 7.60 2.84 17.39
C LEU A 59 6.44 2.13 18.12
N ALA A 60 5.21 2.59 17.96
CA ALA A 60 4.03 1.96 18.54
C ALA A 60 3.77 0.57 17.93
N ALA A 61 3.94 0.41 16.62
CA ALA A 61 3.81 -0.89 15.95
C ALA A 61 4.87 -1.90 16.41
N LEU A 62 6.11 -1.45 16.59
CA LEU A 62 7.18 -2.28 17.15
C LEU A 62 6.88 -2.67 18.61
N LEU A 63 6.48 -1.69 19.43
CA LEU A 63 6.14 -1.94 20.84
C LEU A 63 4.99 -2.93 20.98
N ARG A 64 3.93 -2.76 20.18
CA ARG A 64 2.78 -3.67 20.17
C ARG A 64 3.22 -5.12 19.96
N GLN A 65 4.03 -5.39 18.92
CA GLN A 65 4.52 -6.74 18.62
C GLN A 65 5.35 -7.32 19.77
N LEU A 66 6.18 -6.51 20.43
CA LEU A 66 6.98 -6.99 21.57
C LEU A 66 6.10 -7.32 22.77
N VAL A 67 5.05 -6.54 23.03
CA VAL A 67 4.10 -6.79 24.13
C VAL A 67 3.26 -8.04 23.87
N GLU A 68 2.85 -8.28 22.61
CA GLU A 68 2.12 -9.50 22.21
C GLU A 68 2.94 -10.79 22.43
N GLN A 69 4.26 -10.69 22.53
CA GLN A 69 5.18 -11.79 22.81
C GLN A 69 5.47 -11.99 24.32
N GLN A 70 4.89 -11.17 25.19
CA GLN A 70 5.06 -11.30 26.64
C GLN A 70 3.89 -12.07 27.24
N ASP A 71 4.16 -12.87 28.27
CA ASP A 71 3.11 -13.56 29.03
C ASP A 71 2.23 -12.59 29.82
N GLN A 72 2.78 -11.43 30.18
CA GLN A 72 2.10 -10.38 30.94
C GLN A 72 2.38 -9.01 30.34
N ILE A 73 1.34 -8.18 30.29
CA ILE A 73 1.46 -6.79 29.83
C ILE A 73 2.32 -6.00 30.83
N PRO A 74 3.44 -5.38 30.41
CA PRO A 74 4.25 -4.56 31.31
C PRO A 74 3.45 -3.42 31.94
N GLU A 75 3.66 -3.16 33.23
CA GLU A 75 2.90 -2.12 33.97
C GLU A 75 3.02 -0.73 33.32
N GLY A 76 4.17 -0.43 32.71
CA GLY A 76 4.37 0.80 31.94
C GLY A 76 3.39 0.94 30.76
N VAL A 77 3.10 -0.15 30.05
CA VAL A 77 2.12 -0.19 28.94
C VAL A 77 0.72 0.04 29.48
N HIS A 78 0.38 -0.62 30.59
CA HIS A 78 -0.93 -0.46 31.22
C HIS A 78 -1.19 0.99 31.66
N LYS A 79 -0.20 1.64 32.28
CA LYS A 79 -0.27 3.06 32.65
C LYS A 79 -0.44 3.96 31.43
N LEU A 80 0.31 3.70 30.36
CA LEU A 80 0.20 4.45 29.11
C LEU A 80 -1.18 4.29 28.47
N TYR A 81 -1.74 3.09 28.45
CA TYR A 81 -3.11 2.86 27.98
C TYR A 81 -4.15 3.63 28.80
N GLN A 82 -4.01 3.67 30.13
CA GLN A 82 -4.94 4.41 30.99
C GLN A 82 -4.87 5.93 30.78
N SER A 83 -3.68 6.49 30.54
CA SER A 83 -3.46 7.91 30.31
C SER A 83 -3.94 8.38 28.92
N TYR A 84 -3.94 7.47 27.94
CA TYR A 84 -4.22 7.77 26.54
C TYR A 84 -5.43 6.96 26.04
N LYS A 85 -6.62 7.29 26.56
CA LYS A 85 -7.88 6.63 26.15
C LYS A 85 -8.33 7.00 24.72
N SER A 86 -8.03 8.21 24.28
CA SER A 86 -8.52 8.78 23.00
C SER A 86 -7.43 9.49 22.18
N SER A 87 -6.18 9.37 22.60
CA SER A 87 -5.03 10.07 21.98
C SER A 87 -3.84 9.12 21.84
N ARG A 88 -2.80 9.54 21.11
CA ARG A 88 -1.58 8.72 20.92
C ARG A 88 -0.48 9.13 21.89
N PRO A 89 0.27 8.15 22.42
CA PRO A 89 1.44 8.44 23.24
C PRO A 89 2.56 9.05 22.41
N SER A 90 3.41 9.84 23.05
CA SER A 90 4.56 10.46 22.40
C SER A 90 5.64 9.43 22.06
N SER A 91 6.50 9.76 21.08
CA SER A 91 7.67 8.94 20.75
C SER A 91 8.65 8.74 21.91
N ASP A 92 8.69 9.66 22.88
CA ASP A 92 9.54 9.57 24.07
C ASP A 92 9.02 8.54 25.08
N GLU A 93 7.70 8.50 25.26
CA GLU A 93 7.03 7.54 26.14
C GLU A 93 7.11 6.12 25.57
N LEU A 94 6.89 5.96 24.26
CA LEU A 94 7.04 4.68 23.57
C LEU A 94 8.47 4.15 23.70
N PHE A 95 9.46 5.02 23.49
CA PHE A 95 10.87 4.70 23.69
C PHE A 95 11.17 4.21 25.11
N LYS A 96 10.59 4.84 26.13
CA LYS A 96 10.81 4.46 27.53
C LYS A 96 10.29 3.05 27.84
N ILE A 97 9.17 2.63 27.25
CA ILE A 97 8.71 1.25 27.42
C ILE A 97 9.60 0.27 26.66
N LEU A 98 9.96 0.59 25.41
CA LEU A 98 10.84 -0.25 24.59
C LEU A 98 12.16 -0.55 25.31
N SER A 99 12.75 0.43 25.99
CA SER A 99 13.98 0.23 26.76
C SER A 99 13.79 -0.70 27.95
N ILE A 100 12.64 -0.64 28.63
CA ILE A 100 12.32 -1.56 29.74
C ILE A 100 12.24 -3.00 29.23
N ILE A 101 11.55 -3.25 28.11
CA ILE A 101 11.47 -4.60 27.52
C ILE A 101 12.87 -5.11 27.16
N GLY A 102 13.69 -4.27 26.51
CA GLY A 102 15.06 -4.62 26.13
C GLY A 102 16.03 -4.82 27.30
N ASN A 103 15.67 -4.46 28.53
CA ASN A 103 16.48 -4.74 29.72
C ASN A 103 16.26 -6.16 30.26
N HIS A 104 15.13 -6.77 29.95
CA HIS A 104 14.78 -8.12 30.41
C HIS A 104 15.10 -9.17 29.35
N ASP A 105 14.82 -8.85 28.09
CA ASP A 105 14.93 -9.77 26.96
C ASP A 105 15.94 -9.29 25.91
N ARG A 106 16.44 -10.22 25.09
CA ARG A 106 17.20 -9.88 23.88
C ARG A 106 16.22 -9.49 22.78
N VAL A 107 16.27 -8.23 22.34
CA VAL A 107 15.31 -7.69 21.35
C VAL A 107 15.99 -7.51 19.98
N TYR A 108 15.33 -7.98 18.92
CA TYR A 108 15.69 -7.69 17.53
C TYR A 108 14.62 -6.82 16.88
N LEU A 109 15.01 -5.63 16.43
CA LEU A 109 14.17 -4.72 15.66
C LEU A 109 14.57 -4.79 14.19
N ILE A 110 13.62 -5.04 13.29
CA ILE A 110 13.87 -5.13 11.84
C ILE A 110 12.98 -4.13 11.11
N VAL A 111 13.57 -3.15 10.42
CA VAL A 111 12.81 -2.17 9.63
C VAL A 111 13.18 -2.28 8.15
N ASP A 112 12.26 -2.78 7.34
CA ASP A 112 12.45 -2.92 5.90
C ASP A 112 12.12 -1.63 5.15
N ALA A 113 12.87 -1.35 4.08
CA ALA A 113 12.69 -0.24 3.16
C ALA A 113 12.66 1.14 3.84
N LEU A 114 13.55 1.36 4.82
CA LEU A 114 13.57 2.60 5.62
C LEU A 114 13.77 3.88 4.78
N ASP A 115 14.31 3.75 3.55
CA ASP A 115 14.38 4.86 2.59
C ASP A 115 13.02 5.34 2.07
N GLU A 116 11.95 4.55 2.22
CA GLU A 116 10.59 4.91 1.80
C GLU A 116 9.85 5.82 2.80
N CYS A 117 10.41 5.98 4.01
CA CYS A 117 9.97 7.01 4.96
C CYS A 117 10.51 8.39 4.58
N SER A 118 9.83 9.45 5.04
CA SER A 118 10.36 10.80 4.92
C SER A 118 11.72 10.92 5.63
N GLU A 119 12.57 11.85 5.17
CA GLU A 119 13.90 12.04 5.74
C GLU A 119 13.85 12.34 7.25
N GLU A 120 12.87 13.14 7.66
CA GLU A 120 12.65 13.49 9.06
C GLU A 120 12.32 12.26 9.91
N VAL A 121 11.36 11.44 9.46
CA VAL A 121 10.96 10.21 10.16
C VAL A 121 12.14 9.26 10.29
N ARG A 122 12.87 9.05 9.19
CA ARG A 122 14.06 8.17 9.16
C ARG A 122 15.11 8.58 10.18
N LYS A 123 15.48 9.87 10.22
CA LYS A 123 16.45 10.39 11.21
C LYS A 123 15.99 10.17 12.65
N ARG A 124 14.71 10.48 12.94
CA ARG A 124 14.14 10.33 14.28
C ARG A 124 14.09 8.87 14.72
N VAL A 125 13.68 7.95 13.85
CA VAL A 125 13.66 6.50 14.12
C VAL A 125 15.07 5.98 14.40
N CYS A 126 16.05 6.28 13.52
CA CYS A 126 17.44 5.87 13.72
C CYS A 126 18.02 6.39 15.04
N LYS A 127 17.79 7.67 15.36
CA LYS A 127 18.24 8.28 16.63
C LYS A 127 17.65 7.55 17.83
N LYS A 128 16.34 7.30 17.82
CA LYS A 128 15.65 6.60 18.91
C LYS A 128 16.14 5.17 19.09
N ILE A 129 16.31 4.42 18.00
CA ILE A 129 16.78 3.05 18.10
C ILE A 129 18.23 3.00 18.61
N ARG A 130 19.13 3.88 18.17
CA ARG A 130 20.49 3.94 18.74
C ARG A 130 20.48 4.21 20.24
N SER A 131 19.68 5.17 20.68
CA SER A 131 19.52 5.44 22.11
C SER A 131 18.95 4.23 22.88
N LEU A 132 18.18 3.34 22.25
CA LEU A 132 17.75 2.08 22.86
C LEU A 132 18.91 1.10 22.98
N GLN A 133 19.75 0.99 21.94
CA GLN A 133 20.90 0.09 21.93
C GLN A 133 21.95 0.48 22.97
N ASP A 134 22.07 1.77 23.29
CA ASP A 134 23.00 2.27 24.33
C ASP A 134 22.60 1.85 25.76
N ILE A 135 21.31 1.56 25.98
CA ILE A 135 20.77 1.34 27.34
C ILE A 135 20.10 -0.03 27.53
N SER A 136 20.01 -0.86 26.48
CA SER A 136 19.27 -2.12 26.50
C SER A 136 19.88 -3.17 25.56
N ASN A 137 19.48 -4.43 25.70
CA ASN A 137 19.96 -5.54 24.89
C ASN A 137 19.25 -5.62 23.52
N THR A 138 19.26 -4.51 22.78
CA THR A 138 18.56 -4.37 21.50
C THR A 138 19.53 -4.44 20.33
N SER A 139 19.18 -5.22 19.31
CA SER A 139 19.84 -5.21 18.00
C SER A 139 18.89 -4.67 16.93
N PHE A 140 19.47 -3.96 15.96
CA PHE A 140 18.72 -3.31 14.90
C PHE A 140 19.21 -3.73 13.53
N MET A 141 18.29 -4.16 12.68
CA MET A 141 18.52 -4.36 11.26
C MET A 141 17.61 -3.41 10.48
N ALA A 142 18.17 -2.73 9.48
CA ALA A 142 17.40 -1.97 8.52
C ALA A 142 17.75 -2.40 7.10
N THR A 143 16.79 -2.32 6.18
CA THR A 143 17.10 -2.39 4.74
C THR A 143 16.88 -1.02 4.08
N SER A 144 17.67 -0.72 3.05
CA SER A 144 17.57 0.55 2.33
C SER A 144 18.16 0.47 0.92
N ARG A 145 17.75 1.38 0.03
CA ARG A 145 18.53 1.74 -1.16
C ARG A 145 19.86 2.42 -0.78
N PRO A 146 20.85 2.43 -1.69
CA PRO A 146 22.12 3.15 -1.48
C PRO A 146 21.89 4.67 -1.58
N ILE A 147 21.44 5.28 -0.48
CA ILE A 147 21.26 6.73 -0.36
C ILE A 147 22.27 7.33 0.60
N ASP A 148 22.81 8.50 0.27
CA ASP A 148 23.87 9.15 1.07
C ASP A 148 23.45 9.45 2.51
N ALA A 149 22.16 9.72 2.72
CA ALA A 149 21.62 9.93 4.06
C ALA A 149 21.84 8.70 4.96
N MET A 150 21.69 7.49 4.43
CA MET A 150 21.91 6.25 5.19
C MET A 150 23.39 5.97 5.43
N ASN A 151 24.25 6.40 4.49
CA ASN A 151 25.69 6.33 4.67
C ASN A 151 26.18 7.23 5.83
N LYS A 152 25.48 8.33 6.13
CA LYS A 152 25.80 9.18 7.30
C LYS A 152 25.33 8.57 8.62
N GLU A 153 24.21 7.87 8.58
CA GLU A 153 23.57 7.30 9.76
C GLU A 153 24.21 5.96 10.20
N PHE A 154 24.81 5.19 9.30
CA PHE A 154 25.35 3.86 9.63
C PHE A 154 26.84 3.77 9.30
N PRO A 155 27.73 3.38 10.23
CA PRO A 155 29.15 3.25 9.95
C PRO A 155 29.42 2.17 8.88
N PRO A 156 30.51 2.24 8.11
CA PRO A 156 30.82 1.27 7.05
C PRO A 156 30.82 -0.19 7.52
N ASN A 157 31.33 -0.44 8.74
CA ASN A 157 31.45 -1.79 9.31
C ASN A 157 30.11 -2.42 9.72
N SER A 158 29.02 -1.65 9.72
CA SER A 158 27.67 -2.14 9.97
C SER A 158 26.86 -2.31 8.68
N ARG A 159 27.48 -2.24 7.49
CA ARG A 159 26.77 -2.32 6.21
C ARG A 159 26.99 -3.68 5.54
N PHE A 160 25.93 -4.20 4.95
CA PHE A 160 25.94 -5.41 4.16
C PHE A 160 25.28 -5.12 2.81
N GLU A 161 26.00 -5.33 1.72
CA GLU A 161 25.45 -5.14 0.38
C GLU A 161 24.60 -6.37 -0.01
N ILE A 162 23.34 -6.13 -0.35
CA ILE A 162 22.43 -7.10 -0.94
C ILE A 162 22.48 -6.93 -2.45
N ARG A 163 22.99 -7.96 -3.11
CA ARG A 163 23.06 -8.08 -4.55
C ARG A 163 22.74 -9.52 -4.95
N ALA A 164 21.87 -9.70 -5.93
CA ALA A 164 21.60 -11.03 -6.49
C ALA A 164 22.87 -11.58 -7.16
N GLN A 165 23.38 -12.69 -6.66
CA GLN A 165 24.50 -13.39 -7.28
C GLN A 165 23.98 -14.26 -8.43
N ALA A 166 24.84 -14.49 -9.43
CA ALA A 166 24.47 -15.30 -10.59
C ALA A 166 24.04 -16.72 -10.17
N GLU A 167 24.74 -17.31 -9.20
CA GLU A 167 24.48 -18.66 -8.69
C GLU A 167 23.10 -18.77 -8.03
N ASP A 168 22.70 -17.76 -7.24
CA ASP A 168 21.38 -17.71 -6.60
C ASP A 168 20.26 -17.63 -7.64
N VAL A 169 20.48 -16.85 -8.70
CA VAL A 169 19.51 -16.70 -9.79
C VAL A 169 19.43 -17.95 -10.63
N GLU A 170 20.54 -18.59 -10.97
CA GLU A 170 20.54 -19.87 -11.67
C GLU A 170 19.76 -20.94 -10.90
N MET A 171 19.95 -21.02 -9.58
CA MET A 171 19.20 -21.93 -8.71
C MET A 171 17.70 -21.65 -8.71
N TYR A 172 17.31 -20.37 -8.66
CA TYR A 172 15.91 -19.96 -8.81
C TYR A 172 15.34 -20.36 -10.19
N LEU A 173 16.07 -20.06 -11.26
CA LEU A 173 15.65 -20.38 -12.63
C LEU A 173 15.49 -21.88 -12.85
N GLU A 174 16.33 -22.73 -12.26
CA GLU A 174 16.21 -24.19 -12.37
C GLU A 174 14.82 -24.71 -11.95
N THR A 175 14.21 -24.05 -10.97
CA THR A 175 12.87 -24.40 -10.49
C THR A 175 11.80 -23.86 -11.42
N GLU A 176 11.93 -22.60 -11.86
CA GLU A 176 10.91 -21.91 -12.66
C GLU A 176 10.85 -22.39 -14.12
N LEU A 177 11.99 -22.80 -14.70
CA LEU A 177 12.08 -23.30 -16.08
C LEU A 177 11.29 -24.60 -16.33
N LYS A 178 10.75 -25.23 -15.28
CA LYS A 178 9.86 -26.40 -15.39
C LYS A 178 8.45 -26.02 -15.81
N TYR A 179 8.05 -24.77 -15.60
CA TYR A 179 6.70 -24.27 -15.90
C TYR A 179 6.64 -23.45 -17.18
N LEU A 180 7.74 -23.39 -17.93
CA LEU A 180 7.81 -22.73 -19.24
C LEU A 180 7.41 -23.68 -20.38
N PRO A 181 7.09 -23.14 -21.57
CA PRO A 181 6.74 -23.94 -22.74
C PRO A 181 7.75 -25.04 -23.07
N GLU A 182 7.27 -26.15 -23.64
CA GLU A 182 8.06 -27.36 -23.96
C GLU A 182 9.33 -27.08 -24.75
N CYS A 183 9.31 -26.07 -25.64
CA CYS A 183 10.48 -25.65 -26.41
C CYS A 183 11.66 -25.16 -25.54
N ILE A 184 11.39 -24.82 -24.28
CA ILE A 184 12.36 -24.51 -23.23
C ILE A 184 12.46 -25.69 -22.25
N SER A 185 11.35 -26.12 -21.66
CA SER A 185 11.38 -27.06 -20.54
C SER A 185 11.90 -28.46 -20.92
N ASP A 186 11.69 -28.92 -22.15
CA ASP A 186 12.17 -30.23 -22.62
C ASP A 186 13.56 -30.18 -23.26
N SER A 187 14.12 -28.98 -23.48
CA SER A 187 15.41 -28.78 -24.13
C SER A 187 16.51 -28.39 -23.13
N PRO A 188 17.44 -29.30 -22.78
CA PRO A 188 18.51 -29.00 -21.84
C PRO A 188 19.43 -27.84 -22.29
N ASP A 189 19.67 -27.73 -23.59
CA ASP A 189 20.49 -26.66 -24.14
C ASP A 189 19.76 -25.31 -24.08
N MET A 190 18.46 -25.27 -24.38
CA MET A 190 17.69 -24.02 -24.22
C MET A 190 17.56 -23.60 -22.76
N ARG A 191 17.38 -24.54 -21.83
CA ARG A 191 17.45 -24.23 -20.39
C ARG A 191 18.79 -23.61 -20.02
N ARG A 192 19.89 -24.17 -20.50
CA ARG A 192 21.24 -23.64 -20.24
C ARG A 192 21.40 -22.22 -20.80
N ASP A 193 20.98 -22.00 -22.04
CA ASP A 193 21.04 -20.70 -22.71
C ASP A 193 20.20 -19.65 -21.97
N VAL A 194 18.95 -19.98 -21.59
CA VAL A 194 18.07 -19.08 -20.82
C VAL A 194 18.69 -18.76 -19.47
N LYS A 195 19.17 -19.76 -18.72
CA LYS A 195 19.79 -19.54 -17.40
C LYS A 195 20.97 -18.60 -17.49
N LYS A 196 21.92 -18.92 -18.37
CA LYS A 196 23.12 -18.12 -18.55
C LYS A 196 22.79 -16.69 -18.96
N CYS A 197 21.91 -16.53 -19.94
CA CYS A 197 21.56 -15.21 -20.45
C CYS A 197 20.90 -14.34 -19.37
N ILE A 198 19.94 -14.89 -18.62
CA ILE A 198 19.29 -14.15 -17.53
C ILE A 198 20.28 -13.87 -16.39
N ALA A 199 21.09 -14.84 -15.97
CA ALA A 199 22.07 -14.66 -14.90
C ALA A 199 23.13 -13.59 -15.25
N ASP A 200 23.57 -13.53 -16.51
CA ASP A 200 24.50 -12.51 -17.00
C ASP A 200 23.83 -11.12 -17.09
N GLY A 201 22.51 -11.06 -17.30
CA GLY A 201 21.78 -9.83 -17.62
C GLY A 201 21.08 -9.12 -16.46
N ILE A 202 21.04 -9.70 -15.25
CA ILE A 202 20.31 -9.11 -14.11
C ILE A 202 21.07 -7.98 -13.39
N ASP A 203 22.39 -7.88 -13.55
CA ASP A 203 23.28 -6.92 -12.85
C ASP A 203 22.95 -6.70 -11.35
N GLY A 204 22.66 -7.80 -10.63
CA GLY A 204 22.31 -7.76 -9.21
C GLY A 204 20.84 -7.47 -8.88
N MET A 205 20.00 -7.19 -9.88
CA MET A 205 18.57 -6.96 -9.73
C MET A 205 17.77 -8.25 -9.95
N PHE A 206 17.45 -8.95 -8.87
CA PHE A 206 16.69 -10.20 -8.92
C PHE A 206 15.35 -10.06 -9.65
N LEU A 207 14.67 -8.91 -9.54
CA LEU A 207 13.39 -8.63 -10.22
C LEU A 207 13.43 -8.90 -11.72
N LEU A 208 14.56 -8.60 -12.38
CA LEU A 208 14.71 -8.80 -13.82
C LEU A 208 14.55 -10.28 -14.20
N SER A 209 15.01 -11.21 -13.36
CA SER A 209 14.85 -12.65 -13.62
C SER A 209 13.39 -13.05 -13.76
N ARG A 210 12.51 -12.54 -12.90
CA ARG A 210 11.06 -12.77 -12.97
C ARG A 210 10.43 -12.13 -14.20
N LEU A 211 10.80 -10.89 -14.54
CA LEU A 211 10.26 -10.21 -15.72
C LEU A 211 10.67 -10.91 -17.03
N TYR A 212 11.90 -11.42 -17.12
CA TYR A 212 12.34 -12.23 -18.26
C TYR A 212 11.66 -13.60 -18.30
N LEU A 213 11.49 -14.29 -17.16
CA LEU A 213 10.71 -15.53 -17.13
C LEU A 213 9.28 -15.30 -17.63
N ASP A 214 8.64 -14.23 -17.18
CA ASP A 214 7.29 -13.87 -17.64
C ASP A 214 7.26 -13.53 -19.14
N SER A 215 8.33 -12.98 -19.72
CA SER A 215 8.40 -12.70 -21.16
C SER A 215 8.58 -13.94 -22.02
N LEU A 216 8.94 -15.08 -21.43
CA LEU A 216 9.12 -16.36 -22.13
C LEU A 216 7.87 -17.26 -22.10
N LYS A 217 6.87 -16.95 -21.28
CA LYS A 217 5.67 -17.79 -21.09
C LYS A 217 4.81 -17.99 -22.34
N ASP A 218 4.87 -17.05 -23.29
CA ASP A 218 4.09 -17.04 -24.52
C ASP A 218 4.95 -17.33 -25.77
N LYS A 219 6.11 -17.96 -25.59
CA LYS A 219 7.03 -18.31 -26.70
C LYS A 219 6.94 -19.80 -26.99
N TYR A 220 6.62 -20.14 -28.24
CA TYR A 220 6.33 -21.52 -28.64
C TYR A 220 7.47 -22.13 -29.45
N THR A 221 8.38 -21.31 -29.99
CA THR A 221 9.52 -21.78 -30.76
C THR A 221 10.85 -21.35 -30.15
N THR A 222 11.89 -22.17 -30.33
CA THR A 222 13.26 -21.84 -29.92
C THR A 222 13.75 -20.50 -30.51
N ARG A 223 13.30 -20.15 -31.72
CA ARG A 223 13.65 -18.87 -32.35
C ARG A 223 13.06 -17.68 -31.61
N GLU A 224 11.77 -17.74 -31.28
CA GLU A 224 11.09 -16.70 -30.49
C GLU A 224 11.74 -16.52 -29.12
N VAL A 225 12.15 -17.62 -28.48
CA VAL A 225 12.90 -17.58 -27.21
C VAL A 225 14.23 -16.84 -27.41
N LYS A 226 15.04 -17.22 -28.40
CA LYS A 226 16.34 -16.59 -28.68
C LYS A 226 16.22 -15.11 -29.03
N ASP A 227 15.19 -14.72 -29.78
CA ASP A 227 14.94 -13.32 -30.11
C ASP A 227 14.51 -12.52 -28.86
N THR A 228 13.79 -13.14 -27.92
CA THR A 228 13.40 -12.54 -26.62
C THR A 228 14.58 -12.43 -25.65
N LEU A 229 15.50 -13.39 -25.67
CA LEU A 229 16.72 -13.42 -24.85
C LEU A 229 17.80 -12.42 -25.30
N ARG A 230 17.52 -11.51 -26.23
CA ARG A 230 18.37 -10.34 -26.47
C ARG A 230 18.19 -9.34 -25.33
N ILE A 231 18.68 -9.74 -24.15
CA ILE A 231 18.44 -9.09 -22.87
C ILE A 231 19.06 -7.69 -22.87
N SER A 232 18.26 -6.71 -22.46
CA SER A 232 18.72 -5.38 -22.12
C SER A 232 18.68 -5.22 -20.61
N THR A 233 19.79 -4.78 -20.01
CA THR A 233 19.85 -4.36 -18.59
C THR A 233 19.09 -3.06 -18.34
N ASP A 234 18.63 -2.35 -19.38
CA ASP A 234 17.82 -1.15 -19.25
C ASP A 234 16.39 -1.52 -18.83
N LEU A 235 16.06 -1.20 -17.58
CA LEU A 235 14.73 -1.40 -17.02
C LEU A 235 13.62 -0.76 -17.85
N THR A 236 13.89 0.37 -18.50
CA THR A 236 12.91 1.06 -19.35
C THR A 236 12.53 0.17 -20.52
N VAL A 237 13.50 -0.50 -21.14
CA VAL A 237 13.26 -1.44 -22.26
C VAL A 237 12.48 -2.67 -21.77
N VAL A 238 12.81 -3.18 -20.58
CA VAL A 238 12.12 -4.32 -19.98
C VAL A 238 10.66 -4.00 -19.67
N TYR A 239 10.39 -2.83 -19.07
CA TYR A 239 9.04 -2.38 -18.80
C TYR A 239 8.27 -2.06 -20.09
N ASP A 240 8.88 -1.37 -21.06
CA ASP A 240 8.28 -1.14 -22.39
C ASP A 240 7.87 -2.46 -23.05
N SER A 241 8.70 -3.49 -22.95
CA SER A 241 8.39 -4.84 -23.45
C SER A 241 7.20 -5.47 -22.70
N ALA A 242 7.13 -5.33 -21.37
CA ALA A 242 5.99 -5.79 -20.58
C ALA A 242 4.69 -5.07 -20.98
N ILE A 243 4.72 -3.75 -21.15
CA ILE A 243 3.54 -2.99 -21.62
C ILE A 243 3.14 -3.42 -23.03
N LYS A 244 4.08 -3.57 -23.97
CA LYS A 244 3.77 -4.09 -25.31
C LYS A 244 3.07 -5.44 -25.27
N ARG A 245 3.49 -6.35 -24.38
CA ARG A 245 2.81 -7.64 -24.16
C ARG A 245 1.39 -7.45 -23.66
N ILE A 246 1.15 -6.55 -22.71
CA ILE A 246 -0.21 -6.20 -22.25
C ILE A 246 -1.05 -5.68 -23.42
N GLU A 247 -0.51 -4.76 -24.20
CA GLU A 247 -1.19 -4.11 -25.31
C GLU A 247 -1.50 -5.06 -26.49
N SER A 248 -0.69 -6.11 -26.65
CA SER A 248 -0.88 -7.14 -27.69
C SER A 248 -1.89 -8.24 -27.32
N GLN A 249 -2.36 -8.28 -26.08
CA GLN A 249 -3.35 -9.28 -25.65
C GLN A 249 -4.72 -9.04 -26.31
N PRO A 250 -5.58 -10.08 -26.37
CA PRO A 250 -6.99 -9.92 -26.73
C PRO A 250 -7.65 -8.83 -25.89
N GLU A 251 -8.56 -8.09 -26.51
CA GLU A 251 -9.16 -6.88 -25.95
C GLU A 251 -9.72 -7.04 -24.52
N PRO A 252 -10.43 -8.13 -24.17
CA PRO A 252 -10.92 -8.34 -22.81
C PRO A 252 -9.80 -8.43 -21.77
N ARG A 253 -8.72 -9.18 -22.07
CA ARG A 253 -7.59 -9.36 -21.14
C ARG A 253 -6.78 -8.08 -20.99
N ARG A 254 -6.54 -7.39 -22.11
CA ARG A 254 -5.87 -6.09 -22.13
C ARG A 254 -6.62 -5.06 -21.27
N ASN A 255 -7.94 -4.99 -21.40
CA ASN A 255 -8.74 -4.06 -20.62
C ASN A 255 -8.69 -4.38 -19.12
N TRP A 256 -8.76 -5.65 -18.74
CA TRP A 256 -8.58 -6.06 -17.36
C TRP A 256 -7.21 -5.66 -16.81
N ALA A 257 -6.14 -5.93 -17.55
CA ALA A 257 -4.78 -5.56 -17.15
C ALA A 257 -4.63 -4.04 -16.95
N ARG A 258 -5.19 -3.24 -17.86
CA ARG A 258 -5.21 -1.77 -17.75
C ARG A 258 -5.98 -1.31 -16.51
N ARG A 259 -7.18 -1.85 -16.25
CA ARG A 259 -7.97 -1.50 -15.06
C ARG A 259 -7.23 -1.84 -13.76
N VAL A 260 -6.61 -3.02 -13.69
CA VAL A 260 -5.78 -3.43 -12.54
C VAL A 260 -4.63 -2.43 -12.33
N LEU A 261 -3.89 -2.10 -13.39
CA LEU A 261 -2.78 -1.17 -13.30
C LEU A 261 -3.23 0.25 -12.93
N SER A 262 -4.34 0.76 -13.49
CA SER A 262 -4.90 2.06 -13.12
C SER A 262 -5.18 2.14 -11.63
N TRP A 263 -5.88 1.14 -11.07
CA TRP A 263 -6.17 1.12 -9.64
C TRP A 263 -4.91 1.00 -8.79
N VAL A 264 -3.98 0.10 -9.13
CA VAL A 264 -2.74 -0.06 -8.35
C VAL A 264 -1.86 1.21 -8.36
N LEU A 265 -1.81 1.92 -9.49
CA LEU A 265 -0.97 3.10 -9.67
C LEU A 265 -1.56 4.34 -9.00
N HIS A 266 -2.86 4.52 -9.10
CA HIS A 266 -3.52 5.79 -8.72
C HIS A 266 -4.25 5.70 -7.38
N SER A 267 -4.34 4.53 -6.74
CA SER A 267 -4.94 4.44 -5.41
C SER A 267 -4.14 5.20 -4.36
N ARG A 268 -4.84 5.96 -3.49
CA ARG A 268 -4.24 6.72 -2.38
C ARG A 268 -3.57 5.87 -1.32
N ARG A 269 -4.06 4.64 -1.12
CA ARG A 269 -3.41 3.59 -0.35
C ARG A 269 -3.55 2.25 -1.08
N PRO A 270 -2.70 1.25 -0.78
CA PRO A 270 -2.93 -0.10 -1.26
C PRO A 270 -4.33 -0.59 -0.85
N LEU A 271 -5.06 -1.15 -1.82
CA LEU A 271 -6.39 -1.70 -1.65
C LEU A 271 -6.29 -3.14 -1.14
N THR A 272 -7.18 -3.52 -0.22
CA THR A 272 -7.35 -4.91 0.20
C THR A 272 -7.93 -5.75 -0.93
N PHE A 273 -7.81 -7.07 -0.83
CA PHE A 273 -8.38 -8.00 -1.81
C PHE A 273 -9.88 -7.76 -2.07
N GLY A 274 -10.68 -7.54 -1.02
CA GLY A 274 -12.13 -7.28 -1.14
C GLY A 274 -12.42 -5.94 -1.82
N GLU A 275 -11.75 -4.88 -1.36
CA GLU A 275 -11.83 -3.54 -1.97
C GLU A 275 -11.49 -3.59 -3.46
N PHE A 276 -10.38 -4.23 -3.82
CA PHE A 276 -9.92 -4.30 -5.20
C PHE A 276 -10.89 -5.07 -6.10
N ARG A 277 -11.52 -6.14 -5.59
CA ARG A 277 -12.56 -6.87 -6.34
C ARG A 277 -13.77 -6.00 -6.63
N HIS A 278 -14.25 -5.25 -5.64
CA HIS A 278 -15.37 -4.31 -5.82
C HIS A 278 -14.98 -3.18 -6.78
N ALA A 279 -13.82 -2.56 -6.59
CA ALA A 279 -13.28 -1.49 -7.43
C ALA A 279 -13.25 -1.85 -8.92
N LEU A 280 -12.95 -3.12 -9.22
CA LEU A 280 -12.88 -3.67 -10.56
C LEU A 280 -14.25 -4.10 -11.14
N ALA A 281 -15.23 -4.38 -10.29
CA ALA A 281 -16.56 -4.82 -10.70
C ALA A 281 -17.51 -3.66 -11.02
N ILE A 282 -17.24 -2.45 -10.55
CA ILE A 282 -18.12 -1.30 -10.81
C ILE A 282 -18.12 -0.91 -12.29
N LYS A 283 -19.30 -0.61 -12.84
CA LYS A 283 -19.51 0.04 -14.13
C LYS A 283 -20.28 1.35 -13.91
N LEU A 284 -20.07 2.32 -14.80
CA LEU A 284 -20.79 3.59 -14.74
C LEU A 284 -22.28 3.36 -14.97
N GLY A 285 -23.11 3.93 -14.10
CA GLY A 285 -24.57 3.75 -14.12
C GLY A 285 -25.07 2.56 -13.30
N ASP A 286 -24.18 1.79 -12.66
CA ASP A 286 -24.59 0.79 -11.67
C ASP A 286 -25.21 1.47 -10.43
N TYR A 287 -26.14 0.77 -9.79
CA TYR A 287 -26.79 1.20 -8.55
C TYR A 287 -26.51 0.26 -7.36
N GLN A 288 -25.79 -0.83 -7.60
CA GLN A 288 -25.35 -1.82 -6.61
C GLN A 288 -24.17 -2.60 -7.21
N ILE A 289 -23.45 -3.35 -6.37
CA ILE A 289 -22.43 -4.29 -6.87
C ILE A 289 -23.13 -5.42 -7.63
N ASP A 290 -22.74 -5.60 -8.89
CA ASP A 290 -23.07 -6.79 -9.66
C ASP A 290 -22.14 -7.95 -9.25
N GLU A 291 -22.68 -8.88 -8.47
CA GLU A 291 -21.95 -10.07 -8.01
C GLU A 291 -21.46 -10.95 -9.16
N GLU A 292 -22.16 -10.96 -10.30
CA GLU A 292 -21.76 -11.71 -11.50
C GLU A 292 -20.54 -11.08 -12.20
N ASN A 293 -20.29 -9.80 -11.94
CA ASN A 293 -19.15 -9.07 -12.49
C ASN A 293 -17.92 -9.04 -11.55
N LEU A 294 -17.99 -9.70 -10.39
CA LEU A 294 -16.86 -9.80 -9.46
C LEU A 294 -15.73 -10.69 -10.05
N PRO A 295 -14.54 -10.14 -10.31
CA PRO A 295 -13.50 -10.91 -10.99
C PRO A 295 -12.79 -11.90 -10.05
N ARG A 296 -12.21 -12.94 -10.66
CA ARG A 296 -11.22 -13.82 -10.04
C ARG A 296 -9.84 -13.17 -10.12
N LEU A 297 -9.38 -12.58 -9.02
CA LEU A 297 -8.16 -11.77 -8.99
C LEU A 297 -6.91 -12.48 -9.51
N GLY A 298 -6.73 -13.76 -9.19
CA GLY A 298 -5.57 -14.52 -9.65
C GLY A 298 -5.47 -14.59 -11.18
N GLU A 299 -6.60 -14.70 -11.87
CA GLU A 299 -6.65 -14.73 -13.33
C GLU A 299 -6.34 -13.35 -13.92
N ILE A 300 -7.00 -12.28 -13.45
CA ILE A 300 -6.80 -10.94 -14.02
C ILE A 300 -5.40 -10.38 -13.73
N ILE A 301 -4.77 -10.71 -12.60
CA ILE A 301 -3.40 -10.31 -12.29
C ILE A 301 -2.43 -10.96 -13.28
N SER A 302 -2.72 -12.18 -13.74
CA SER A 302 -1.88 -12.86 -14.74
C SER A 302 -1.80 -12.11 -16.07
N PHE A 303 -2.80 -11.26 -16.37
CA PHE A 303 -2.81 -10.43 -17.58
C PHE A 303 -1.86 -9.22 -17.48
N CYS A 304 -1.36 -8.86 -16.30
CA CYS A 304 -0.48 -7.72 -16.08
C CYS A 304 1.01 -7.98 -16.40
N ALA A 305 1.34 -9.07 -17.11
CA ALA A 305 2.68 -9.37 -17.62
C ALA A 305 3.82 -9.33 -16.58
N GLY A 306 3.51 -9.68 -15.33
CA GLY A 306 4.48 -9.69 -14.21
C GLY A 306 4.68 -8.36 -13.50
N LEU A 307 3.96 -7.29 -13.90
CA LEU A 307 4.08 -5.96 -13.30
C LEU A 307 3.33 -5.81 -11.98
N VAL A 308 2.37 -6.70 -11.71
CA VAL A 308 1.50 -6.70 -10.53
C VAL A 308 1.60 -8.05 -9.85
N THR A 309 1.56 -8.04 -8.52
CA THR A 309 1.57 -9.26 -7.70
C THR A 309 0.56 -9.14 -6.56
N LEU A 310 0.01 -10.29 -6.14
CA LEU A 310 -0.72 -10.41 -4.88
C LEU A 310 0.27 -10.72 -3.77
N ASN A 311 0.28 -9.93 -2.70
CA ASN A 311 1.03 -10.25 -1.50
C ASN A 311 0.18 -11.17 -0.62
N ASN A 312 0.57 -12.44 -0.50
CA ASN A 312 -0.19 -13.44 0.25
C ASN A 312 -0.24 -13.18 1.76
N GLN A 313 0.70 -12.42 2.32
CA GLN A 313 0.72 -12.10 3.76
C GLN A 313 -0.24 -10.96 4.10
N SER A 314 -0.24 -9.90 3.29
CA SER A 314 -1.11 -8.73 3.52
C SER A 314 -2.44 -8.79 2.77
N ASN A 315 -2.61 -9.76 1.87
CA ASN A 315 -3.76 -9.90 0.97
C ASN A 315 -4.06 -8.60 0.19
N VAL A 316 -2.98 -7.94 -0.26
CA VAL A 316 -3.01 -6.68 -1.00
C VAL A 316 -2.40 -6.89 -2.39
N ILE A 317 -3.03 -6.28 -3.39
CA ILE A 317 -2.52 -6.23 -4.76
C ILE A 317 -1.64 -5.00 -4.91
N GLN A 318 -0.42 -5.19 -5.40
CA GLN A 318 0.57 -4.13 -5.54
C GLN A 318 1.45 -4.32 -6.77
N LEU A 319 2.17 -3.28 -7.16
CA LEU A 319 3.22 -3.41 -8.16
C LEU A 319 4.28 -4.41 -7.69
N VAL A 320 4.87 -5.14 -8.63
CA VAL A 320 5.94 -6.09 -8.34
C VAL A 320 7.15 -5.41 -7.69
N HIS A 321 7.38 -4.13 -8.01
CA HIS A 321 8.45 -3.34 -7.41
C HIS A 321 8.20 -1.82 -7.59
N TYR A 322 8.79 -1.00 -6.72
CA TYR A 322 8.68 0.47 -6.81
C TYR A 322 9.21 1.05 -8.13
N THR A 323 10.22 0.44 -8.75
CA THR A 323 10.74 0.88 -10.06
C THR A 323 9.69 0.79 -11.16
N THR A 324 8.69 -0.09 -11.03
CA THR A 324 7.54 -0.12 -11.92
C THR A 324 6.73 1.17 -11.79
N LYS A 325 6.55 1.71 -10.57
CA LYS A 325 5.89 3.01 -10.37
C LYS A 325 6.66 4.13 -11.05
N GLN A 326 7.98 4.19 -10.83
CA GLN A 326 8.84 5.22 -11.44
C GLN A 326 8.77 5.17 -12.96
N TYR A 327 8.73 3.97 -13.55
CA TYR A 327 8.54 3.82 -14.98
C TYR A 327 7.18 4.38 -15.44
N PHE A 328 6.09 4.07 -14.74
CA PHE A 328 4.76 4.61 -15.10
C PHE A 328 4.67 6.13 -14.94
N GLU A 329 5.38 6.73 -14.00
CA GLU A 329 5.50 8.19 -13.87
C GLU A 329 6.13 8.84 -15.12
N THR A 330 7.07 8.16 -15.80
CA THR A 330 7.67 8.69 -17.04
C THR A 330 6.83 8.48 -18.29
N VAL A 331 5.94 7.47 -18.30
CA VAL A 331 5.08 7.15 -19.43
C VAL A 331 3.60 7.49 -19.22
N GLN A 332 3.27 8.22 -18.15
CA GLN A 332 1.88 8.52 -17.76
C GLN A 332 1.06 9.18 -18.88
N GLU A 333 1.68 10.07 -19.66
CA GLU A 333 1.05 10.77 -20.79
C GLU A 333 1.03 9.96 -22.09
N ARG A 334 1.75 8.82 -22.14
CA ARG A 334 1.91 8.01 -23.35
C ARG A 334 0.67 7.18 -23.68
N TYR A 335 -0.11 6.80 -22.66
CA TYR A 335 -1.26 5.92 -22.82
C TYR A 335 -2.54 6.58 -22.31
N ASP A 336 -3.64 6.44 -23.06
CA ASP A 336 -4.93 7.03 -22.66
C ASP A 336 -5.44 6.48 -21.32
N TRP A 337 -5.21 5.19 -21.05
CA TRP A 337 -5.68 4.54 -19.83
C TRP A 337 -4.90 4.95 -18.58
N THR A 338 -3.65 5.42 -18.71
CA THR A 338 -2.89 6.01 -17.61
C THR A 338 -3.25 7.48 -17.41
N ARG A 339 -3.32 8.24 -18.52
CA ARG A 339 -3.69 9.67 -18.48
C ARG A 339 -5.09 9.90 -17.91
N ASN A 340 -6.06 9.08 -18.32
CA ASN A 340 -7.45 9.23 -17.90
C ASN A 340 -7.78 8.45 -16.61
N ALA A 341 -6.84 7.70 -16.04
CA ALA A 341 -7.09 6.90 -14.83
C ALA A 341 -7.63 7.72 -13.65
N PRO A 342 -7.11 8.94 -13.33
CA PRO A 342 -7.66 9.75 -12.25
C PRO A 342 -9.14 10.10 -12.45
N VAL A 343 -9.54 10.44 -13.68
CA VAL A 343 -10.93 10.73 -14.05
C VAL A 343 -11.79 9.48 -13.88
N GLU A 344 -11.37 8.34 -14.45
CA GLU A 344 -12.14 7.10 -14.40
C GLU A 344 -12.31 6.57 -12.97
N ILE A 345 -11.24 6.58 -12.15
CA ILE A 345 -11.32 6.18 -10.74
C ILE A 345 -12.26 7.10 -9.96
N SER A 346 -12.20 8.41 -10.20
CA SER A 346 -13.12 9.37 -9.58
C SER A 346 -14.57 9.07 -9.92
N LYS A 347 -14.88 8.80 -11.20
CA LYS A 347 -16.24 8.41 -11.63
C LYS A 347 -16.70 7.11 -10.97
N LEU A 348 -15.83 6.10 -10.88
CA LEU A 348 -16.16 4.81 -10.26
C LEU A 348 -16.40 4.95 -8.74
N CYS A 349 -15.57 5.72 -8.03
CA CYS A 349 -15.79 6.04 -6.62
C CYS A 349 -17.13 6.76 -6.41
N LEU A 350 -17.42 7.80 -7.19
CA LEU A 350 -18.70 8.54 -7.09
C LEU A 350 -19.91 7.67 -7.43
N THR A 351 -19.79 6.82 -8.45
CA THR A 351 -20.84 5.84 -8.82
C THR A 351 -21.08 4.88 -7.66
N TYR A 352 -20.02 4.30 -7.09
CA TYR A 352 -20.10 3.40 -5.95
C TYR A 352 -20.77 4.04 -4.74
N LEU A 353 -20.34 5.25 -4.35
CA LEU A 353 -20.91 5.99 -3.22
C LEU A 353 -22.37 6.43 -3.45
N SER A 354 -22.86 6.33 -4.69
CA SER A 354 -24.25 6.62 -5.07
C SER A 354 -25.13 5.38 -5.18
N PHE A 355 -24.65 4.20 -4.73
CA PHE A 355 -25.45 2.98 -4.74
C PHE A 355 -26.68 3.05 -3.81
N ASN A 356 -27.73 2.33 -4.19
CA ASN A 356 -29.01 2.29 -3.48
C ASN A 356 -28.88 1.82 -2.03
N THR A 357 -27.91 0.93 -1.74
CA THR A 357 -27.60 0.45 -0.39
C THR A 357 -27.23 1.59 0.57
N PHE A 358 -26.70 2.70 0.06
CA PHE A 358 -26.34 3.86 0.88
C PHE A 358 -27.45 4.92 0.94
N ALA A 359 -28.48 4.80 0.09
CA ALA A 359 -29.62 5.73 0.07
C ALA A 359 -30.53 5.61 1.30
N GLY A 360 -30.36 4.57 2.13
CA GLY A 360 -31.02 4.43 3.43
C GLY A 360 -30.54 5.43 4.49
N GLY A 361 -29.44 6.16 4.23
CA GLY A 361 -28.92 7.16 5.15
C GLY A 361 -28.08 6.59 6.28
N PHE A 362 -27.93 7.38 7.34
CA PHE A 362 -27.17 7.04 8.53
C PHE A 362 -27.66 5.71 9.13
N ALA A 363 -26.74 4.76 9.37
CA ALA A 363 -27.07 3.48 9.97
C ALA A 363 -27.47 3.68 11.45
N PRO A 364 -28.58 3.08 11.92
CA PRO A 364 -29.17 3.38 13.23
C PRO A 364 -28.40 2.79 14.43
N ASP A 365 -27.55 1.79 14.18
CA ASP A 365 -26.77 1.09 15.21
C ASP A 365 -25.49 0.50 14.61
N ASP A 366 -24.60 0.03 15.50
CA ASP A 366 -23.31 -0.57 15.12
C ASP A 366 -23.51 -1.83 14.28
N GLU A 367 -24.54 -2.64 14.53
CA GLU A 367 -24.79 -3.89 13.79
C GLU A 367 -25.12 -3.61 12.33
N SER A 368 -26.06 -2.69 12.08
CA SER A 368 -26.45 -2.24 10.74
C SER A 368 -25.30 -1.58 10.00
N PHE A 369 -24.46 -0.82 10.72
CA PHE A 369 -23.27 -0.18 10.15
C PHE A 369 -22.20 -1.21 9.74
N GLU A 370 -21.92 -2.19 10.60
CA GLU A 370 -20.96 -3.26 10.33
C GLU A 370 -21.45 -4.19 9.21
N GLU A 371 -22.74 -4.53 9.17
CA GLU A 371 -23.32 -5.27 8.05
C GLU A 371 -23.11 -4.53 6.73
N ARG A 372 -23.36 -3.22 6.70
CA ARG A 372 -23.10 -2.37 5.53
C ARG A 372 -21.63 -2.44 5.11
N LEU A 373 -20.68 -2.28 6.03
CA LEU A 373 -19.24 -2.37 5.72
C LEU A 373 -18.85 -3.75 5.17
N ASN A 374 -19.36 -4.82 5.77
CA ASN A 374 -19.04 -6.19 5.38
C ASN A 374 -19.55 -6.52 3.97
N GLN A 375 -20.76 -6.09 3.63
CA GLN A 375 -21.34 -6.28 2.29
C GLN A 375 -20.71 -5.37 1.23
N ASN A 376 -20.08 -4.27 1.65
CA ASN A 376 -19.59 -3.22 0.77
C ASN A 376 -18.09 -3.00 0.98
N SER A 377 -17.28 -3.96 0.52
CA SER A 377 -15.84 -3.98 0.82
C SER A 377 -15.09 -2.71 0.37
N LEU A 378 -15.54 -1.99 -0.66
CA LEU A 378 -14.89 -0.75 -1.12
C LEU A 378 -15.31 0.49 -0.33
N LEU A 379 -16.35 0.41 0.52
CA LEU A 379 -16.94 1.57 1.20
C LEU A 379 -15.94 2.35 2.03
N ASP A 380 -15.09 1.67 2.81
CA ASP A 380 -14.05 2.35 3.60
C ASP A 380 -13.17 3.24 2.71
N TYR A 381 -12.57 2.62 1.69
CA TYR A 381 -11.68 3.31 0.78
C TYR A 381 -12.40 4.44 0.03
N ALA A 382 -13.55 4.15 -0.57
CA ALA A 382 -14.26 5.13 -1.38
C ALA A 382 -14.69 6.32 -0.50
N ALA A 383 -15.22 6.10 0.71
CA ALA A 383 -15.65 7.17 1.60
C ALA A 383 -14.50 8.11 2.01
N HIS A 384 -13.31 7.55 2.25
CA HIS A 384 -12.15 8.34 2.68
C HIS A 384 -11.42 9.05 1.54
N TYR A 385 -11.40 8.49 0.33
CA TYR A 385 -10.50 8.95 -0.73
C TYR A 385 -11.20 9.45 -2.00
N TRP A 386 -12.52 9.37 -2.12
CA TRP A 386 -13.22 9.85 -3.33
C TRP A 386 -12.94 11.33 -3.61
N GLY A 387 -12.93 12.18 -2.57
CA GLY A 387 -12.71 13.62 -2.74
C GLY A 387 -11.28 13.94 -3.15
N GLU A 388 -10.29 13.20 -2.63
CA GLU A 388 -8.90 13.32 -3.10
C GLU A 388 -8.74 12.89 -4.56
N HIS A 389 -9.47 11.87 -5.02
CA HIS A 389 -9.48 11.50 -6.44
C HIS A 389 -10.10 12.60 -7.30
N VAL A 390 -11.21 13.17 -6.85
CA VAL A 390 -11.96 14.23 -7.55
C VAL A 390 -11.19 15.55 -7.59
N TYR A 391 -10.43 15.90 -6.55
CA TYR A 391 -9.77 17.20 -6.39
C TYR A 391 -8.99 17.65 -7.64
N GLY A 392 -8.17 16.75 -8.21
CA GLY A 392 -7.36 17.07 -9.39
C GLY A 392 -8.14 17.13 -10.71
N VAL A 393 -9.39 16.65 -10.73
CA VAL A 393 -10.21 16.49 -11.95
C VAL A 393 -11.60 17.12 -11.82
N GLN A 394 -11.84 17.93 -10.79
CA GLN A 394 -13.14 18.52 -10.46
C GLN A 394 -13.73 19.46 -11.53
N LYS A 395 -12.92 19.86 -12.53
CA LYS A 395 -13.36 20.64 -13.70
C LYS A 395 -13.92 19.77 -14.83
N ASP A 396 -13.79 18.45 -14.76
CA ASP A 396 -14.39 17.52 -15.73
C ASP A 396 -15.91 17.52 -15.60
N PHE A 397 -16.61 17.72 -16.72
CA PHE A 397 -18.07 17.84 -16.75
C PHE A 397 -18.80 16.61 -16.20
N GLN A 398 -18.31 15.39 -16.46
CA GLN A 398 -18.94 14.18 -15.96
C GLN A 398 -18.71 14.00 -14.46
N ILE A 399 -17.51 14.37 -13.98
CA ILE A 399 -17.20 14.39 -12.54
C ILE A 399 -18.13 15.37 -11.83
N GLN A 400 -18.28 16.60 -12.35
CA GLN A 400 -19.18 17.58 -11.76
C GLN A 400 -20.61 17.06 -11.67
N LYS A 401 -21.12 16.47 -12.77
CA LYS A 401 -22.47 15.90 -12.79
C LYS A 401 -22.65 14.79 -11.74
N LEU A 402 -21.72 13.83 -11.67
CA LEU A 402 -21.80 12.71 -10.71
C LEU A 402 -21.64 13.20 -9.26
N ALA A 403 -20.63 14.04 -9.00
CA ALA A 403 -20.36 14.57 -7.68
C ALA A 403 -21.54 15.41 -7.17
N LYS A 404 -22.16 16.21 -8.04
CA LYS A 404 -23.33 17.02 -7.67
C LYS A 404 -24.53 16.16 -7.32
N SER A 405 -24.83 15.14 -8.14
CA SER A 405 -25.90 14.18 -7.85
C SER A 405 -25.70 13.46 -6.50
N PHE A 406 -24.45 13.15 -6.16
CA PHE A 406 -24.08 12.54 -4.89
C PHE A 406 -24.21 13.52 -3.72
N LEU A 407 -23.58 14.71 -3.82
CA LEU A 407 -23.51 15.70 -2.75
C LEU A 407 -24.86 16.36 -2.43
N GLN A 408 -25.79 16.39 -3.39
CA GLN A 408 -27.15 16.91 -3.18
C GLN A 408 -28.10 15.92 -2.51
N ASN A 409 -27.69 14.66 -2.29
CA ASN A 409 -28.51 13.65 -1.64
C ASN A 409 -28.14 13.51 -0.14
N PRO A 410 -28.96 14.03 0.79
CA PRO A 410 -28.60 14.04 2.21
C PRO A 410 -28.44 12.65 2.83
N ALA A 411 -29.17 11.64 2.31
CA ALA A 411 -29.05 10.28 2.79
C ALA A 411 -27.68 9.70 2.41
N LEU A 412 -27.25 9.90 1.16
CA LEU A 412 -25.92 9.47 0.73
C LEU A 412 -24.82 10.18 1.52
N THR A 413 -24.87 11.51 1.66
CA THR A 413 -23.83 12.26 2.39
C THR A 413 -23.77 11.86 3.87
N SER A 414 -24.91 11.57 4.50
CA SER A 414 -24.97 11.09 5.88
C SER A 414 -24.38 9.68 6.03
N SER A 415 -24.69 8.77 5.10
CA SER A 415 -24.10 7.42 5.06
C SER A 415 -22.58 7.45 4.90
N ILE A 416 -22.09 8.30 4.00
CA ILE A 416 -20.66 8.37 3.68
C ILE A 416 -19.88 9.10 4.78
N SER A 417 -20.44 10.14 5.39
CA SER A 417 -19.81 10.77 6.57
C SER A 417 -19.71 9.81 7.74
N GLN A 418 -20.75 9.00 8.02
CA GLN A 418 -20.65 7.94 9.02
C GLN A 418 -19.50 6.97 8.72
N ALA A 419 -19.41 6.47 7.48
CA ALA A 419 -18.32 5.57 7.07
C ALA A 419 -16.93 6.20 7.23
N MET A 420 -16.79 7.49 6.93
CA MET A 420 -15.52 8.22 7.00
C MET A 420 -15.03 8.49 8.43
N PHE A 421 -15.92 8.65 9.40
CA PHE A 421 -15.52 8.98 10.78
C PHE A 421 -15.63 7.81 11.75
N ALA A 422 -16.56 6.86 11.53
CA ALA A 422 -16.78 5.75 12.45
C ALA A 422 -15.57 4.81 12.50
N GLN A 423 -14.85 4.63 11.38
CA GLN A 423 -13.68 3.75 11.35
C GLN A 423 -12.51 4.24 12.20
N ALA A 424 -12.39 5.55 12.41
CA ALA A 424 -11.39 6.10 13.33
C ALA A 424 -11.67 5.67 14.79
N GLU A 425 -12.96 5.64 15.17
CA GLU A 425 -13.47 5.24 16.49
C GLU A 425 -13.57 3.70 16.65
N ALA A 426 -13.77 2.97 15.55
CA ALA A 426 -13.86 1.51 15.53
C ALA A 426 -12.63 0.80 16.11
N ARG A 427 -11.48 1.49 16.20
CA ARG A 427 -10.26 0.97 16.84
C ARG A 427 -10.44 0.67 18.33
N PHE A 428 -11.43 1.31 18.96
CA PHE A 428 -11.75 1.11 20.37
C PHE A 428 -12.99 0.22 20.58
N ARG A 429 -13.77 -0.05 19.50
CA ARG A 429 -15.04 -0.82 19.49
C ARG A 429 -15.91 -0.61 20.73
N SER A 430 -15.97 0.63 21.22
CA SER A 430 -16.90 0.96 22.29
C SER A 430 -18.33 0.81 21.76
N PRO A 431 -19.28 0.27 22.52
CA PRO A 431 -20.66 0.22 22.10
C PRO A 431 -21.17 1.61 21.66
N GLY A 432 -21.79 1.68 20.50
CA GLY A 432 -22.30 2.92 19.89
C GLY A 432 -21.27 3.71 19.09
N TYR A 433 -20.09 3.15 18.79
CA TYR A 433 -19.01 3.91 18.13
C TYR A 433 -19.44 4.50 16.77
N SER A 434 -20.28 3.79 16.01
CA SER A 434 -20.75 4.24 14.70
C SER A 434 -21.74 5.41 14.79
N GLN A 435 -22.24 5.69 15.99
CA GLN A 435 -23.24 6.73 16.26
C GLN A 435 -22.58 8.03 16.74
N HIS A 436 -21.30 8.00 17.10
CA HIS A 436 -20.54 9.16 17.57
C HIS A 436 -19.81 9.88 16.42
N THR A 437 -20.45 10.01 15.27
CA THR A 437 -19.88 10.62 14.06
C THR A 437 -20.72 11.80 13.56
N PRO A 438 -20.10 12.84 12.98
CA PRO A 438 -20.85 13.96 12.43
C PRO A 438 -21.69 13.50 11.22
N GLN A 439 -22.95 13.92 11.19
CA GLN A 439 -23.82 13.81 10.02
C GLN A 439 -23.65 15.05 9.16
N MET A 440 -23.01 14.86 8.00
CA MET A 440 -22.57 15.94 7.15
C MET A 440 -23.46 16.12 5.92
N THR A 441 -23.66 17.38 5.53
CA THR A 441 -24.26 17.72 4.23
C THR A 441 -23.20 17.71 3.11
N GLY A 442 -23.65 17.81 1.86
CA GLY A 442 -22.75 17.88 0.71
C GLY A 442 -21.73 19.03 0.79
N LEU A 443 -22.11 20.18 1.38
CA LEU A 443 -21.19 21.31 1.57
C LEU A 443 -20.05 20.95 2.53
N HIS A 444 -20.37 20.30 3.64
CA HIS A 444 -19.38 19.87 4.63
C HIS A 444 -18.39 18.87 4.01
N LEU A 445 -18.88 17.89 3.23
CA LEU A 445 -18.03 16.93 2.54
C LEU A 445 -17.14 17.60 1.48
N ALA A 446 -17.70 18.48 0.65
CA ALA A 446 -16.92 19.24 -0.33
C ALA A 446 -15.82 20.08 0.34
N ALA A 447 -16.13 20.71 1.48
CA ALA A 447 -15.17 21.50 2.25
C ALA A 447 -14.07 20.65 2.91
N VAL A 448 -14.38 19.44 3.41
CA VAL A 448 -13.36 18.53 3.97
C VAL A 448 -12.28 18.19 2.94
N PHE A 449 -12.66 18.06 1.67
CA PHE A 449 -11.75 17.69 0.58
C PHE A 449 -11.23 18.88 -0.23
N GLY A 450 -11.60 20.12 0.10
CA GLY A 450 -11.16 21.31 -0.63
C GLY A 450 -11.66 21.38 -2.07
N LEU A 451 -12.88 20.91 -2.33
CA LEU A 451 -13.47 20.86 -3.68
C LEU A 451 -14.11 22.22 -4.06
N ASP A 452 -13.28 23.25 -4.20
CA ASP A 452 -13.65 24.65 -4.45
C ASP A 452 -14.62 24.85 -5.62
N VAL A 453 -14.40 24.16 -6.75
CA VAL A 453 -15.26 24.25 -7.94
C VAL A 453 -16.65 23.69 -7.64
N LEU A 454 -16.70 22.51 -7.02
CA LEU A 454 -17.97 21.86 -6.67
C LEU A 454 -18.71 22.60 -5.56
N LEU A 455 -17.97 23.15 -4.60
CA LEU A 455 -18.53 23.93 -3.50
C LEU A 455 -19.16 25.22 -4.03
N SER A 456 -18.47 25.93 -4.94
CA SER A 456 -19.02 27.12 -5.62
C SER A 456 -20.31 26.81 -6.37
N ASP A 457 -20.32 25.72 -7.15
CA ASP A 457 -21.48 25.28 -7.91
C ASP A 457 -22.68 24.90 -7.01
N LEU A 458 -22.43 24.28 -5.86
CA LEU A 458 -23.45 23.92 -4.88
C LEU A 458 -24.05 25.17 -4.20
N LEU A 459 -23.22 26.16 -3.86
CA LEU A 459 -23.67 27.39 -3.23
C LEU A 459 -24.53 28.24 -4.16
N ILE A 460 -24.13 28.35 -5.43
CA ILE A 460 -24.85 29.17 -6.42
C ILE A 460 -26.22 28.55 -6.75
N GLU A 461 -26.28 27.25 -7.01
CA GLU A 461 -27.53 26.62 -7.48
C GLU A 461 -28.56 26.40 -6.38
N ASN A 462 -28.12 26.03 -5.17
CA ASN A 462 -29.04 25.65 -4.11
C ASN A 462 -29.38 26.80 -3.15
N GLN A 463 -28.74 27.97 -3.31
CA GLN A 463 -28.78 29.06 -2.31
C GLN A 463 -28.48 28.55 -0.89
N SER A 464 -27.62 27.55 -0.79
CA SER A 464 -27.33 26.88 0.47
C SER A 464 -26.71 27.84 1.47
N ASN A 465 -27.05 27.66 2.74
CA ASN A 465 -26.45 28.44 3.81
C ASN A 465 -24.98 28.01 4.01
N VAL A 466 -24.04 28.92 3.73
CA VAL A 466 -22.60 28.71 3.95
C VAL A 466 -22.26 28.42 5.42
N ASP A 467 -23.12 28.87 6.34
CA ASP A 467 -23.01 28.68 7.78
C ASP A 467 -23.90 27.53 8.29
N GLU A 468 -24.39 26.66 7.40
CA GLU A 468 -25.04 25.41 7.80
C GLU A 468 -24.11 24.64 8.73
N ARG A 469 -24.68 24.03 9.78
CA ARG A 469 -23.92 23.28 10.78
C ARG A 469 -24.29 21.82 10.72
N ASP A 470 -23.29 20.95 10.80
CA ASP A 470 -23.49 19.52 10.94
C ASP A 470 -24.02 19.15 12.34
N SER A 471 -24.24 17.85 12.59
CA SER A 471 -24.72 17.36 13.89
C SER A 471 -23.73 17.61 15.06
N HIS A 472 -22.47 17.94 14.77
CA HIS A 472 -21.46 18.34 15.75
C HIS A 472 -21.29 19.85 15.84
N ASN A 473 -22.20 20.62 15.23
CA ASN A 473 -22.22 22.08 15.24
C ASN A 473 -20.99 22.70 14.54
N GLN A 474 -20.40 21.99 13.58
CA GLN A 474 -19.26 22.43 12.77
C GLN A 474 -19.76 22.99 11.44
N THR A 475 -19.15 24.07 10.95
CA THR A 475 -19.46 24.65 9.63
C THR A 475 -18.53 24.10 8.54
N PRO A 476 -18.91 24.17 7.25
CA PRO A 476 -18.02 23.85 6.14
C PRO A 476 -16.68 24.60 6.23
N LEU A 477 -16.72 25.91 6.53
CA LEU A 477 -15.51 26.72 6.68
C LEU A 477 -14.59 26.25 7.82
N TYR A 478 -15.16 25.86 8.97
CA TYR A 478 -14.38 25.31 10.08
C TYR A 478 -13.63 24.04 9.66
N LEU A 479 -14.31 23.15 8.93
CA LEU A 479 -13.73 21.88 8.47
C LEU A 479 -12.64 22.11 7.40
N ALA A 480 -12.86 23.04 6.47
CA ALA A 480 -11.87 23.42 5.47
C ALA A 480 -10.60 23.96 6.14
N ALA A 481 -10.75 24.90 7.08
CA ALA A 481 -9.63 25.46 7.84
C ALA A 481 -8.89 24.40 8.67
N MET A 482 -9.62 23.47 9.30
CA MET A 482 -9.03 22.36 10.07
C MET A 482 -8.20 21.41 9.18
N ARG A 483 -8.58 21.26 7.91
CA ARG A 483 -7.87 20.45 6.91
C ARG A 483 -6.77 21.21 6.18
N GLY A 484 -6.62 22.52 6.43
CA GLY A 484 -5.58 23.35 5.85
C GLY A 484 -5.88 23.83 4.44
N HIS A 485 -7.16 23.90 4.04
CA HIS A 485 -7.57 24.45 2.75
C HIS A 485 -7.66 25.98 2.83
N GLU A 486 -6.96 26.67 1.93
CA GLU A 486 -6.87 28.15 1.92
C GLU A 486 -7.86 28.82 0.95
N GLU A 487 -8.23 28.12 -0.12
CA GLU A 487 -9.24 28.52 -1.13
C GLU A 487 -10.63 28.02 -0.72
#